data_AF-A0A8I3S6V2-F1
#
_entry.id   AF-A0A8I3S6V2-F1
#
_cell.length_a   1.000
_cell.length_b   1.000
_cell.length_c   1.000
_cell.angle_alpha   90.00
_cell.angle_beta   90.00
_cell.angle_gamma   90.00
#
_symmetry.space_group_name_H-M   'P 1'
#
loop_
_entity.id
_entity.type
_entity.pdbx_description
1 polymer ?
#
loop_
_entity_poly.entity_id
_entity_poly.type
_entity_poly.pdbx_seq_one_letter_code
_entity_poly.pdbx_strand_id
1 'polypeptide(L)'
;MRPWPTVPGAAALAAEHFPRSLRTGRGRGERLTDGLLGQRAAVERGASLPVPAGRSGGAAMPLHKVPVGLWRRLWLREGICSRLPPHYLRSLQEARAPAPVHYRPRGVGAGAGAGGRRERVQDVPIPVYRPPEAQLGLWGGEGWVVGYRYVGDDKLSKRVKKVWKPQLLQRELYSEILDTKFAVTVTARTLDLIDAAYGFDFYILKTPEEDLCSKFGMDLKRGMLLRLARQDPQLHPDNPQKRAAIFDKYKEFVIPEAEAEWVGLTLDEAVEKQRLLEEKDPIPLCSRSTWRS
;
A
#
# COMPACT_ATOMS: atom_id res chain seq x y z
N MET A 1 -20.55 -29.01 -16.10
CA MET A 1 -20.65 -27.54 -16.21
C MET A 1 -19.49 -27.05 -17.05
N ARG A 2 -19.77 -26.45 -18.21
CA ARG A 2 -18.76 -26.05 -19.20
C ARG A 2 -17.90 -24.89 -18.68
N PRO A 3 -16.58 -24.87 -18.95
CA PRO A 3 -15.74 -23.71 -18.65
C PRO A 3 -16.07 -22.57 -19.61
N TRP A 4 -16.13 -21.35 -19.09
CA TRP A 4 -16.32 -20.12 -19.88
C TRP A 4 -15.02 -19.75 -20.60
N PRO A 5 -15.10 -19.09 -21.78
CA PRO A 5 -13.94 -18.85 -22.63
C PRO A 5 -13.00 -17.81 -22.03
N THR A 6 -11.70 -18.08 -22.17
CA THR A 6 -10.60 -17.17 -21.88
C THR A 6 -10.66 -15.99 -22.84
N VAL A 7 -10.94 -14.79 -22.35
CA VAL A 7 -10.81 -13.55 -23.15
C VAL A 7 -9.33 -13.15 -23.16
N PRO A 8 -8.68 -13.01 -24.32
CA PRO A 8 -7.29 -12.56 -24.39
C PRO A 8 -7.19 -11.03 -24.32
N GLY A 9 -6.22 -10.53 -23.55
CA GLY A 9 -5.45 -9.31 -23.82
C GLY A 9 -6.19 -7.97 -23.87
N ALA A 10 -6.54 -7.40 -22.72
CA ALA A 10 -6.94 -5.98 -22.60
C ALA A 10 -6.03 -5.16 -21.64
N ALA A 11 -4.91 -5.74 -21.18
CA ALA A 11 -3.93 -5.04 -20.36
C ALA A 11 -3.02 -4.08 -21.16
N ALA A 12 -3.09 -4.11 -22.49
CA ALA A 12 -2.20 -3.34 -23.36
C ALA A 12 -2.67 -1.90 -23.63
N LEU A 13 -3.94 -1.55 -23.39
CA LEU A 13 -4.51 -0.27 -23.83
C LEU A 13 -4.60 0.81 -22.74
N ALA A 14 -4.42 0.48 -21.45
CA ALA A 14 -4.47 1.46 -20.37
C ALA A 14 -3.17 2.27 -20.18
N ALA A 15 -2.09 1.91 -20.88
CA ALA A 15 -0.76 2.52 -20.69
C ALA A 15 -0.53 3.80 -21.53
N GLU A 16 -1.46 4.20 -22.39
CA GLU A 16 -1.24 5.26 -23.37
C GLU A 16 -1.72 6.67 -22.96
N HIS A 17 -2.49 6.81 -21.88
CA HIS A 17 -3.01 8.11 -21.44
C HIS A 17 -2.37 8.67 -20.15
N PHE A 18 -1.10 8.34 -19.91
CA PHE A 18 -0.32 8.93 -18.82
C PHE A 18 0.49 10.14 -19.34
N PRO A 19 0.45 11.31 -18.69
CA PRO A 19 1.29 12.45 -19.10
C PRO A 19 2.77 12.09 -19.04
N ARG A 20 3.50 12.39 -20.13
CA ARG A 20 4.94 12.07 -20.31
C ARG A 20 5.84 12.65 -19.22
N SER A 21 5.41 13.69 -18.50
CA SER A 21 6.16 14.34 -17.41
C SER A 21 6.35 13.46 -16.16
N LEU A 22 5.67 12.31 -16.08
CA LEU A 22 5.78 11.36 -14.96
C LEU A 22 6.43 10.03 -15.35
N ARG A 23 6.95 9.90 -16.58
CA ARG A 23 7.74 8.73 -16.99
C ARG A 23 9.18 8.89 -16.52
N THR A 24 9.49 8.42 -15.32
CA THR A 24 10.88 8.08 -14.97
C THR A 24 11.31 6.85 -15.78
N GLY A 25 12.49 6.95 -16.40
CA GLY A 25 12.92 6.13 -17.53
C GLY A 25 13.03 4.63 -17.26
N ARG A 26 12.81 3.84 -18.32
CA ARG A 26 13.27 2.45 -18.42
C ARG A 26 14.80 2.45 -18.53
N GLY A 27 15.49 2.44 -17.39
CA GLY A 27 16.89 2.06 -17.30
C GLY A 27 17.01 0.54 -17.32
N ARG A 28 17.71 -0.01 -18.31
CA ARG A 28 18.24 -1.39 -18.26
C ARG A 28 19.31 -1.43 -17.16
N GLY A 29 18.94 -1.89 -15.97
CA GLY A 29 19.87 -2.20 -14.88
C GLY A 29 19.90 -3.70 -14.67
N GLU A 30 21.09 -4.29 -14.74
CA GLU A 30 21.34 -5.71 -14.56
C GLU A 30 20.77 -6.24 -13.24
N ARG A 31 20.27 -7.47 -13.33
CA ARG A 31 19.61 -8.21 -12.26
C ARG A 31 20.57 -8.51 -11.10
N LEU A 32 20.51 -7.69 -10.06
CA LEU A 32 20.87 -8.09 -8.69
C LEU A 32 19.75 -8.98 -8.10
N THR A 33 19.42 -10.10 -8.74
CA THR A 33 18.33 -10.99 -8.31
C THR A 33 18.76 -12.34 -7.75
N ASP A 34 20.05 -12.65 -7.67
CA ASP A 34 20.46 -13.99 -7.22
C ASP A 34 20.72 -14.09 -5.71
N GLY A 35 20.86 -12.97 -5.00
CA GLY A 35 21.02 -12.97 -3.53
C GLY A 35 19.71 -12.85 -2.73
N LEU A 36 18.70 -12.16 -3.28
CA LEU A 36 17.49 -11.76 -2.56
C LEU A 36 16.33 -12.78 -2.63
N LEU A 37 16.30 -13.65 -3.64
CA LEU A 37 15.30 -14.71 -3.75
C LEU A 37 15.60 -15.92 -2.84
N GLY A 38 16.88 -16.18 -2.53
CA GLY A 38 17.28 -17.28 -1.65
C GLY A 38 16.85 -17.10 -0.19
N GLN A 39 16.84 -15.85 0.31
CA GLN A 39 16.54 -15.57 1.72
C GLN A 39 15.06 -15.34 1.99
N ARG A 40 14.29 -14.85 1.01
CA ARG A 40 12.81 -14.75 1.11
C ARG A 40 12.13 -16.12 1.09
N ALA A 41 12.66 -17.09 0.32
CA ALA A 41 12.09 -18.44 0.26
C ALA A 41 12.28 -19.25 1.57
N ALA A 42 13.28 -18.90 2.38
CA ALA A 42 13.58 -19.58 3.64
C ALA A 42 12.69 -19.14 4.83
N VAL A 43 12.06 -17.97 4.74
CA VAL A 43 11.18 -17.44 5.80
C VAL A 43 9.73 -17.89 5.61
N GLU A 44 9.28 -18.16 4.38
CA GLU A 44 7.88 -18.54 4.09
C GLU A 44 7.60 -20.05 4.06
N ARG A 45 8.62 -20.88 3.86
CA ARG A 45 8.52 -22.32 4.09
C ARG A 45 9.20 -22.54 5.43
N GLY A 46 8.50 -23.08 6.43
CA GLY A 46 9.10 -23.50 7.70
C GLY A 46 10.12 -24.63 7.50
N ALA A 47 11.22 -24.33 6.83
CA ALA A 47 12.31 -25.23 6.52
C ALA A 47 13.35 -25.00 7.62
N SER A 48 13.35 -25.90 8.59
CA SER A 48 14.47 -26.11 9.48
C SER A 48 15.74 -26.31 8.64
N LEU A 49 16.72 -25.43 8.81
CA LEU A 49 18.07 -25.61 8.27
C LEU A 49 18.62 -26.99 8.72
N PRO A 50 19.38 -27.71 7.88
CA PRO A 50 19.94 -29.00 8.26
C PRO A 50 20.93 -28.80 9.41
N VAL A 51 20.65 -29.43 10.55
CA VAL A 51 21.54 -29.45 11.72
C VAL A 51 22.70 -30.39 11.40
N PRO A 52 23.97 -29.93 11.43
CA PRO A 52 25.11 -30.83 11.28
C PRO A 52 25.17 -31.77 12.49
N ALA A 53 25.17 -33.07 12.24
CA ALA A 53 25.38 -34.10 13.25
C ALA A 53 26.83 -34.04 13.75
N GLY A 54 27.05 -33.42 14.90
CA GLY A 54 28.39 -33.23 15.45
C GLY A 54 28.41 -32.96 16.96
N ARG A 55 28.64 -34.03 17.71
CA ARG A 55 29.15 -34.14 19.09
C ARG A 55 28.41 -33.42 20.23
N SER A 56 27.93 -34.26 21.14
CA SER A 56 27.42 -33.98 22.48
C SER A 56 28.43 -33.20 23.34
N GLY A 57 28.18 -31.91 23.50
CA GLY A 57 28.71 -31.05 24.56
C GLY A 57 27.67 -29.96 24.76
N GLY A 58 27.25 -29.70 26.00
CA GLY A 58 26.18 -28.75 26.32
C GLY A 58 26.49 -27.33 25.86
N ALA A 59 26.23 -27.02 24.59
CA ALA A 59 26.37 -25.71 24.01
C ALA A 59 25.02 -24.99 24.15
N ALA A 60 24.99 -23.96 25.01
CA ALA A 60 23.87 -23.04 25.05
C ALA A 60 23.61 -22.51 23.64
N MET A 61 22.37 -22.68 23.14
CA MET A 61 21.99 -22.19 21.81
C MET A 61 22.24 -20.68 21.74
N PRO A 62 22.99 -20.18 20.74
CA PRO A 62 23.24 -18.74 20.65
C PRO A 62 21.91 -18.02 20.42
N LEU A 63 21.56 -17.12 21.33
CA LEU A 63 20.37 -16.28 21.23
C LEU A 63 20.70 -15.00 20.45
N HIS A 64 19.78 -14.57 19.59
CA HIS A 64 19.92 -13.26 18.95
C HIS A 64 19.86 -12.14 19.99
N LYS A 65 20.74 -11.15 19.84
CA LYS A 65 20.74 -9.93 20.67
C LYS A 65 19.42 -9.15 20.54
N VAL A 66 18.79 -9.19 19.36
CA VAL A 66 17.53 -8.50 19.08
C VAL A 66 16.49 -9.48 18.53
N PRO A 67 15.24 -9.46 19.04
CA PRO A 67 14.14 -10.27 18.51
C PRO A 67 13.91 -10.06 17.01
N VAL A 68 13.62 -11.14 16.29
CA VAL A 68 13.43 -11.14 14.82
C VAL A 68 12.34 -10.15 14.38
N GLY A 69 11.26 -10.00 15.15
CA GLY A 69 10.18 -9.05 14.86
C GLY A 69 10.59 -7.57 14.89
N LEU A 70 11.73 -7.25 15.49
CA LEU A 70 12.27 -5.88 15.56
C LEU A 70 13.30 -5.57 14.48
N TRP A 71 13.76 -6.56 13.70
CA TRP A 71 14.79 -6.35 12.68
C TRP A 71 14.37 -5.33 11.63
N ARG A 72 13.10 -5.35 11.21
CA ARG A 72 12.57 -4.34 10.27
C ARG A 72 12.71 -2.92 10.81
N ARG A 73 12.49 -2.71 12.12
CA ARG A 73 12.64 -1.39 12.75
C ARG A 73 14.10 -0.99 12.91
N LEU A 74 15.00 -1.95 13.12
CA LEU A 74 16.44 -1.68 13.14
C LEU A 74 16.93 -1.22 11.77
N TRP A 75 16.51 -1.90 10.69
CA TRP A 75 16.85 -1.50 9.33
C TRP A 75 16.39 -0.09 8.98
N LEU A 76 15.24 0.36 9.51
CA LEU A 76 14.77 1.74 9.33
C LEU A 76 15.65 2.77 10.06
N ARG A 77 16.43 2.37 11.06
CA ARG A 77 17.35 3.24 11.82
C ARG A 77 18.77 3.27 11.25
N GLU A 78 19.07 2.43 10.27
CA GLU A 78 20.41 2.27 9.70
C GLU A 78 20.45 2.68 8.21
N GLY A 79 21.65 3.02 7.72
CA GLY A 79 21.92 3.22 6.29
C GLY A 79 21.19 4.40 5.65
N ILE A 80 20.61 4.17 4.48
CA ILE A 80 19.86 5.18 3.70
C ILE A 80 18.49 5.43 4.36
N CYS A 81 17.90 4.41 4.99
CA CYS A 81 16.57 4.50 5.59
C CYS A 81 16.49 5.52 6.74
N SER A 82 17.59 5.72 7.49
CA SER A 82 17.63 6.71 8.57
C SER A 82 17.68 8.16 8.07
N ARG A 83 18.05 8.37 6.81
CA ARG A 83 18.08 9.69 6.14
C ARG A 83 16.74 10.06 5.49
N LEU A 84 15.76 9.15 5.49
CA LEU A 84 14.43 9.41 4.98
C LEU A 84 13.71 10.48 5.83
N PRO A 85 12.77 11.25 5.24
CA PRO A 85 12.05 12.28 5.98
C PRO A 85 11.30 11.73 7.20
N PRO A 86 11.27 12.49 8.32
CA PRO A 86 10.66 12.03 9.57
C PRO A 86 9.13 11.87 9.48
N HIS A 87 8.45 12.64 8.63
CA HIS A 87 7.00 12.48 8.42
C HIS A 87 6.67 11.13 7.76
N TYR A 88 7.47 10.70 6.79
CA TYR A 88 7.32 9.40 6.12
C TYR A 88 7.64 8.23 7.06
N LEU A 89 8.69 8.37 7.89
CA LEU A 89 9.01 7.33 8.89
C LEU A 89 7.92 7.20 9.96
N ARG A 90 7.22 8.29 10.31
CA ARG A 90 6.07 8.26 11.23
C ARG A 90 4.89 7.50 10.62
N SER A 91 4.51 7.80 9.37
CA SER A 91 3.40 7.10 8.71
C SER A 91 3.66 5.59 8.59
N LEU A 92 4.90 5.16 8.34
CA LEU A 92 5.27 3.74 8.32
C LEU A 92 5.18 3.05 9.68
N GLN A 93 5.32 3.79 10.78
CA GLN A 93 5.28 3.26 12.15
C GLN A 93 3.86 3.27 12.74
N GLU A 94 3.02 4.21 12.29
CA GLU A 94 1.61 4.34 12.66
C GLU A 94 0.79 3.23 12.02
N ALA A 95 0.88 2.02 12.58
CA ALA A 95 0.02 0.91 12.20
C ALA A 95 -1.39 1.10 12.78
N ARG A 96 -2.21 1.90 12.12
CA ARG A 96 -3.63 2.04 12.45
C ARG A 96 -4.40 0.79 11.99
N ALA A 97 -5.37 0.39 12.80
CA ALA A 97 -6.26 -0.72 12.45
C ALA A 97 -7.19 -0.28 11.32
N PRO A 98 -7.30 -1.05 10.23
CA PRO A 98 -8.18 -0.72 9.11
C PRO A 98 -9.64 -0.84 9.52
N ALA A 99 -10.50 -0.15 8.77
CA ALA A 99 -11.94 -0.20 8.94
C ALA A 99 -12.47 -1.64 8.77
N PRO A 100 -13.47 -2.04 9.55
CA PRO A 100 -14.08 -3.37 9.43
C PRO A 100 -14.82 -3.50 8.08
N VAL A 101 -14.46 -4.53 7.32
CA VAL A 101 -15.07 -4.85 6.01
C VAL A 101 -15.82 -6.18 6.07
N HIS A 102 -15.10 -7.27 6.33
CA HIS A 102 -15.63 -8.64 6.26
C HIS A 102 -16.23 -9.14 7.58
N TYR A 103 -16.31 -8.27 8.59
CA TYR A 103 -16.89 -8.58 9.89
C TYR A 103 -17.65 -7.36 10.43
N ARG A 104 -18.63 -7.62 11.30
CA ARG A 104 -19.37 -6.56 11.99
C ARG A 104 -18.70 -6.28 13.33
N PRO A 105 -18.23 -5.05 13.59
CA PRO A 105 -17.65 -4.70 14.88
C PRO A 105 -18.74 -4.76 15.94
N ARG A 106 -18.43 -5.32 17.12
CA ARG A 106 -19.31 -5.31 18.29
C ARG A 106 -18.99 -4.15 19.23
N GLY A 107 -17.86 -3.49 19.04
CA GLY A 107 -17.38 -2.41 19.88
C GLY A 107 -16.71 -2.92 21.15
N VAL A 108 -15.87 -2.07 21.76
CA VAL A 108 -15.19 -2.38 23.03
C VAL A 108 -16.21 -2.25 24.17
N GLY A 109 -16.83 -3.37 24.55
CA GLY A 109 -17.86 -3.39 25.57
C GLY A 109 -18.01 -4.72 26.28
N ALA A 110 -18.87 -4.71 27.30
CA ALA A 110 -19.30 -5.90 28.02
C ALA A 110 -20.32 -6.67 27.18
N GLY A 111 -19.89 -7.76 26.54
CA GLY A 111 -20.82 -8.74 25.98
C GLY A 111 -21.59 -9.42 27.11
N ALA A 112 -22.87 -9.68 26.89
CA ALA A 112 -23.65 -10.55 27.77
C ALA A 112 -23.12 -11.98 27.60
N GLY A 113 -22.29 -12.43 28.54
CA GLY A 113 -21.86 -13.82 28.59
C GLY A 113 -23.04 -14.74 28.86
N ALA A 114 -22.90 -16.02 28.51
CA ALA A 114 -23.96 -17.03 28.66
C ALA A 114 -24.49 -17.20 30.10
N GLY A 115 -23.78 -16.67 31.11
CA GLY A 115 -24.18 -16.68 32.52
C GLY A 115 -24.55 -15.31 33.11
N GLY A 116 -24.89 -14.30 32.29
CA GLY A 116 -25.24 -12.95 32.76
C GLY A 116 -24.05 -12.11 33.27
N ARG A 117 -22.84 -12.68 33.30
CA ARG A 117 -21.60 -11.96 33.61
C ARG A 117 -21.16 -11.14 32.40
N ARG A 118 -20.70 -9.92 32.67
CA ARG A 118 -20.13 -9.02 31.67
C ARG A 118 -18.72 -9.49 31.30
N GLU A 119 -18.51 -9.85 30.04
CA GLU A 119 -17.20 -10.25 29.50
C GLU A 119 -16.67 -9.20 28.52
N ARG A 120 -15.36 -8.94 28.56
CA ARG A 120 -14.73 -8.03 27.61
C ARG A 120 -14.62 -8.73 26.25
N VAL A 121 -15.36 -8.23 25.27
CA VAL A 121 -15.27 -8.69 23.88
C VAL A 121 -14.31 -7.78 23.12
N GLN A 122 -13.44 -8.38 22.31
CA GLN A 122 -12.53 -7.65 21.42
C GLN A 122 -12.85 -8.02 19.97
N ASP A 123 -12.86 -7.02 19.11
CA ASP A 123 -13.02 -7.19 17.68
C ASP A 123 -11.67 -7.58 17.06
N VAL A 124 -11.59 -8.79 16.49
CA VAL A 124 -10.39 -9.31 15.84
C VAL A 124 -10.60 -9.25 14.32
N PRO A 125 -9.74 -8.54 13.57
CA PRO A 125 -9.90 -8.42 12.12
C PRO A 125 -9.65 -9.77 11.43
N ILE A 126 -10.43 -10.04 10.38
CA ILE A 126 -10.27 -11.23 9.55
C ILE A 126 -9.07 -11.04 8.61
N PRO A 127 -8.12 -11.99 8.54
CA PRO A 127 -7.03 -11.91 7.57
C PRO A 127 -7.55 -11.94 6.13
N VAL A 128 -7.23 -10.89 5.36
CA VAL A 128 -7.62 -10.75 3.96
C VAL A 128 -6.39 -10.90 3.07
N TYR A 129 -6.47 -11.80 2.10
CA TYR A 129 -5.46 -11.92 1.05
C TYR A 129 -5.79 -10.95 -0.08
N ARG A 130 -4.82 -10.09 -0.43
CA ARG A 130 -4.93 -9.12 -1.52
C ARG A 130 -4.04 -9.57 -2.68
N PRO A 131 -4.63 -9.97 -3.82
CA PRO A 131 -3.85 -10.38 -4.98
C PRO A 131 -3.27 -9.14 -5.70
N PRO A 132 -2.27 -9.28 -6.59
CA PRO A 132 -1.61 -8.15 -7.23
C PRO A 132 -2.57 -7.28 -8.07
N GLU A 133 -3.65 -7.84 -8.61
CA GLU A 133 -4.67 -7.11 -9.37
C GLU A 133 -5.40 -6.08 -8.49
N ALA A 134 -5.48 -6.31 -7.18
CA ALA A 134 -6.06 -5.36 -6.23
C ALA A 134 -5.24 -4.07 -6.12
N GLN A 135 -3.92 -4.15 -6.36
CA GLN A 135 -3.02 -2.99 -6.33
C GLN A 135 -3.16 -2.09 -7.57
N LEU A 136 -3.75 -2.61 -8.65
CA LEU A 136 -4.00 -1.88 -9.90
C LEU A 136 -5.40 -1.24 -9.94
N GLY A 137 -6.30 -1.64 -9.04
CA GLY A 137 -7.69 -1.18 -8.98
C GLY A 137 -8.04 -0.53 -7.64
N LEU A 138 -9.33 -0.31 -7.41
CA LEU A 138 -9.85 0.28 -6.16
C LEU A 138 -10.91 -0.63 -5.55
N TRP A 139 -10.52 -1.45 -4.57
CA TRP A 139 -11.39 -2.48 -3.99
C TRP A 139 -12.05 -2.07 -2.66
N GLY A 140 -11.73 -0.88 -2.13
CA GLY A 140 -12.42 -0.32 -0.96
C GLY A 140 -12.23 -1.15 0.33
N GLY A 141 -11.03 -1.71 0.52
CA GLY A 141 -10.70 -2.59 1.64
C GLY A 141 -11.15 -4.05 1.47
N GLU A 142 -11.83 -4.39 0.38
CA GLU A 142 -12.17 -5.79 0.07
C GLU A 142 -10.96 -6.60 -0.42
N GLY A 143 -11.09 -7.92 -0.35
CA GLY A 143 -10.10 -8.85 -0.85
C GLY A 143 -10.58 -10.28 -0.69
N TRP A 144 -9.69 -11.24 -0.90
CA TRP A 144 -10.03 -12.65 -0.82
C TRP A 144 -9.99 -13.10 0.63
N VAL A 145 -11.11 -13.64 1.10
CA VAL A 145 -11.16 -14.30 2.39
C VAL A 145 -10.95 -15.79 2.15
N VAL A 146 -9.87 -16.33 2.71
CA VAL A 146 -9.56 -17.76 2.64
C VAL A 146 -9.84 -18.36 4.01
N GLY A 147 -10.77 -19.31 4.06
CA GLY A 147 -11.14 -19.93 5.32
C GLY A 147 -11.77 -21.30 5.15
N TYR A 148 -12.48 -21.72 6.18
CA TYR A 148 -13.16 -23.00 6.24
C TYR A 148 -14.64 -22.78 6.51
N ARG A 149 -15.47 -23.65 5.93
CA ARG A 149 -16.89 -23.77 6.28
C ARG A 149 -17.20 -25.21 6.63
N TYR A 150 -18.23 -25.41 7.43
CA TYR A 150 -18.83 -26.71 7.62
C TYR A 150 -19.94 -26.94 6.59
N VAL A 151 -20.11 -28.18 6.14
CA VAL A 151 -21.21 -28.54 5.23
C VAL A 151 -22.54 -28.43 5.99
N GLY A 152 -23.54 -27.79 5.39
CA GLY A 152 -24.84 -27.57 6.05
C GLY A 152 -24.79 -26.64 7.26
N ASP A 153 -23.66 -25.94 7.48
CA ASP A 153 -23.40 -25.07 8.64
C ASP A 153 -23.52 -25.79 10.00
N ASP A 154 -23.38 -27.12 9.98
CA ASP A 154 -23.36 -27.97 11.17
C ASP A 154 -21.91 -28.33 11.56
N LYS A 155 -21.56 -28.10 12.84
CA LYS A 155 -20.21 -28.33 13.37
C LYS A 155 -19.80 -29.80 13.33
N LEU A 156 -20.76 -30.74 13.38
CA LEU A 156 -20.48 -32.18 13.32
C LEU A 156 -20.20 -32.66 11.89
N SER A 157 -20.56 -31.86 10.89
CA SER A 157 -20.36 -32.16 9.49
C SER A 157 -18.91 -31.93 9.04
N LYS A 158 -18.57 -32.32 7.81
CA LYS A 158 -17.21 -32.19 7.26
C LYS A 158 -16.78 -30.73 7.12
N ARG A 159 -15.55 -30.42 7.52
CA ARG A 159 -14.92 -29.10 7.30
C ARG A 159 -14.33 -29.02 5.88
N VAL A 160 -14.71 -27.99 5.12
CA VAL A 160 -14.31 -27.76 3.72
C VAL A 160 -13.67 -26.39 3.57
N LYS A 161 -12.59 -26.30 2.78
CA LYS A 161 -11.94 -25.03 2.44
C LYS A 161 -12.84 -24.22 1.50
N LYS A 162 -13.05 -22.94 1.82
CA LYS A 162 -13.83 -22.01 0.98
C LYS A 162 -13.03 -20.73 0.80
N VAL A 163 -13.02 -20.25 -0.44
CA VAL A 163 -12.49 -18.94 -0.81
C VAL A 163 -13.67 -18.06 -1.19
N TRP A 164 -13.82 -16.93 -0.53
CA TRP A 164 -14.79 -15.89 -0.86
C TRP A 164 -14.07 -14.80 -1.65
N LYS A 165 -14.57 -14.52 -2.86
CA LYS A 165 -14.02 -13.50 -3.76
C LYS A 165 -15.01 -12.35 -3.87
N PRO A 166 -14.53 -11.09 -3.92
CA PRO A 166 -15.40 -9.95 -4.14
C PRO A 166 -15.90 -9.90 -5.59
N GLN A 167 -16.97 -9.15 -5.81
CA GLN A 167 -17.48 -8.88 -7.15
C GLN A 167 -16.73 -7.68 -7.75
N LEU A 168 -16.07 -7.89 -8.89
CA LEU A 168 -15.30 -6.87 -9.58
C LEU A 168 -16.11 -6.33 -10.77
N LEU A 169 -16.09 -5.00 -10.92
CA LEU A 169 -16.75 -4.25 -11.98
C LEU A 169 -15.72 -3.34 -12.65
N GLN A 170 -15.80 -3.17 -13.97
CA GLN A 170 -15.01 -2.18 -14.69
C GLN A 170 -15.87 -0.94 -14.90
N ARG A 171 -15.38 0.21 -14.41
CA ARG A 171 -16.09 1.49 -14.49
C ARG A 171 -15.12 2.62 -14.82
N GLU A 172 -15.65 3.65 -15.47
CA GLU A 172 -14.91 4.88 -15.74
C GLU A 172 -15.23 5.89 -14.64
N LEU A 173 -14.20 6.40 -13.98
CA LEU A 173 -14.30 7.43 -12.94
C LEU A 173 -13.58 8.68 -13.42
N TYR A 174 -14.16 9.85 -13.16
CA TYR A 174 -13.57 11.14 -13.51
C TYR A 174 -13.04 11.84 -12.26
N SER A 175 -11.85 12.41 -12.37
CA SER A 175 -11.24 13.27 -11.34
C SER A 175 -11.30 14.73 -11.80
N GLU A 176 -11.78 15.61 -10.93
CA GLU A 176 -11.81 17.05 -11.15
C GLU A 176 -10.42 17.65 -10.97
N ILE A 177 -9.65 17.18 -9.97
CA ILE A 177 -8.31 17.68 -9.66
C ILE A 177 -7.31 17.35 -10.77
N LEU A 178 -7.43 16.15 -11.36
CA LEU A 178 -6.53 15.69 -12.42
C LEU A 178 -7.11 15.90 -13.83
N ASP A 179 -8.35 16.39 -13.95
CA ASP A 179 -9.11 16.56 -15.20
C ASP A 179 -9.02 15.37 -16.16
N THR A 180 -9.09 14.15 -15.62
CA THR A 180 -8.86 12.90 -16.37
C THR A 180 -9.86 11.82 -15.99
N LYS A 181 -10.21 10.99 -16.98
CA LYS A 181 -11.04 9.80 -16.81
C LYS A 181 -10.15 8.57 -16.66
N PHE A 182 -10.47 7.72 -15.70
CA PHE A 182 -9.75 6.48 -15.42
C PHE A 182 -10.69 5.28 -15.58
N ALA A 183 -10.31 4.32 -16.42
CA ALA A 183 -10.98 3.03 -16.49
C ALA A 183 -10.37 2.11 -15.41
N VAL A 184 -11.07 1.94 -14.29
CA VAL A 184 -10.56 1.24 -13.10
C VAL A 184 -11.46 0.07 -12.75
N THR A 185 -10.84 -0.99 -12.24
CA THR A 185 -11.59 -2.12 -11.65
C THR A 185 -11.97 -1.78 -10.21
N VAL A 186 -13.27 -1.72 -9.96
CA VAL A 186 -13.88 -1.32 -8.69
C VAL A 186 -14.79 -2.41 -8.13
N THR A 187 -15.01 -2.40 -6.82
CA THR A 187 -16.05 -3.21 -6.17
C THR A 187 -17.32 -2.38 -5.96
N ALA A 188 -18.45 -3.03 -5.71
CA ALA A 188 -19.71 -2.33 -5.40
C ALA A 188 -19.55 -1.42 -4.16
N ARG A 189 -18.88 -1.90 -3.12
CA ARG A 189 -18.56 -1.12 -1.91
C ARG A 189 -17.76 0.15 -2.23
N THR A 190 -16.79 0.09 -3.14
CA THR A 190 -16.03 1.29 -3.52
C THR A 190 -16.95 2.35 -4.12
N LEU A 191 -17.93 1.96 -4.93
CA LEU A 191 -18.91 2.90 -5.49
C LEU A 191 -19.77 3.52 -4.37
N ASP A 192 -20.26 2.71 -3.44
CA ASP A 192 -21.04 3.22 -2.29
C ASP A 192 -20.21 4.20 -1.44
N LEU A 193 -18.91 3.93 -1.25
CA LEU A 193 -18.00 4.81 -0.52
C LEU A 193 -17.71 6.12 -1.26
N ILE A 194 -17.62 6.08 -2.60
CA ILE A 194 -17.48 7.28 -3.43
C ILE A 194 -18.73 8.15 -3.33
N ASP A 195 -19.91 7.53 -3.37
CA ASP A 195 -21.19 8.23 -3.25
C ASP A 195 -21.34 8.84 -1.84
N ALA A 196 -20.97 8.08 -0.79
CA ALA A 196 -20.97 8.58 0.59
C ALA A 196 -19.95 9.71 0.82
N ALA A 197 -18.86 9.74 0.08
CA ALA A 197 -17.86 10.81 0.13
C ALA A 197 -18.24 12.03 -0.72
N TYR A 198 -19.35 11.96 -1.48
CA TYR A 198 -19.81 12.97 -2.44
C TYR A 198 -18.80 13.30 -3.55
N GLY A 199 -18.07 12.29 -4.02
CA GLY A 199 -17.16 12.44 -5.16
C GLY A 199 -15.94 11.54 -5.08
N PHE A 200 -15.39 11.24 -6.26
CA PHE A 200 -14.22 10.38 -6.40
C PHE A 200 -12.97 10.97 -5.73
N ASP A 201 -12.70 12.26 -5.97
CA ASP A 201 -11.52 12.93 -5.40
C ASP A 201 -11.59 13.01 -3.87
N PHE A 202 -12.78 13.31 -3.33
CA PHE A 202 -12.99 13.30 -1.88
C PHE A 202 -12.77 11.93 -1.26
N TYR A 203 -13.24 10.86 -1.91
CA TYR A 203 -13.00 9.51 -1.45
C TYR A 203 -11.49 9.22 -1.33
N ILE A 204 -10.70 9.53 -2.36
CA ILE A 204 -9.26 9.28 -2.36
C ILE A 204 -8.54 10.13 -1.30
N LEU A 205 -8.90 11.41 -1.15
CA LEU A 205 -8.25 12.31 -0.19
C LEU A 205 -8.60 11.97 1.27
N LYS A 206 -9.88 11.68 1.58
CA LYS A 206 -10.37 11.36 2.93
C LYS A 206 -9.94 9.98 3.41
N THR A 207 -9.87 9.00 2.51
CA THR A 207 -9.56 7.61 2.88
C THR A 207 -8.08 7.48 3.26
N PRO A 208 -7.74 6.89 4.43
CA PRO A 208 -6.36 6.67 4.82
C PRO A 208 -5.73 5.49 4.06
N GLU A 209 -4.40 5.34 4.16
CA GLU A 209 -3.63 4.33 3.40
C GLU A 209 -4.07 2.91 3.73
N GLU A 210 -4.31 2.63 5.02
CA GLU A 210 -4.74 1.33 5.51
C GLU A 210 -6.09 0.87 4.97
N ASP A 211 -6.99 1.81 4.66
CA ASP A 211 -8.34 1.50 4.16
C ASP A 211 -8.38 1.47 2.63
N LEU A 212 -7.58 2.30 1.96
CA LEU A 212 -7.50 2.34 0.50
C LEU A 212 -6.89 1.05 -0.05
N CYS A 213 -5.90 0.48 0.66
CA CYS A 213 -5.34 -0.85 0.41
C CYS A 213 -4.79 -1.08 -1.02
N SER A 214 -4.56 -0.02 -1.80
CA SER A 214 -4.18 -0.08 -3.22
C SER A 214 -3.09 0.93 -3.56
N LYS A 215 -2.03 0.46 -4.21
CA LYS A 215 -0.93 1.30 -4.71
C LYS A 215 -1.42 2.34 -5.72
N PHE A 216 -2.24 1.93 -6.70
CA PHE A 216 -2.81 2.85 -7.68
C PHE A 216 -3.58 4.00 -7.02
N GLY A 217 -4.38 3.69 -5.99
CA GLY A 217 -5.09 4.72 -5.22
C GLY A 217 -4.15 5.68 -4.49
N MET A 218 -3.06 5.18 -3.93
CA MET A 218 -2.05 6.00 -3.26
C MET A 218 -1.27 6.89 -4.23
N ASP A 219 -0.97 6.39 -5.44
CA ASP A 219 -0.34 7.17 -6.51
C ASP A 219 -1.25 8.32 -6.98
N LEU A 220 -2.56 8.06 -7.11
CA LEU A 220 -3.56 9.10 -7.39
C LEU A 220 -3.60 10.13 -6.27
N LYS A 221 -3.62 9.69 -5.00
CA LYS A 221 -3.63 10.58 -3.83
C LYS A 221 -2.42 11.50 -3.85
N ARG A 222 -1.22 10.96 -4.06
CA ARG A 222 0.02 11.75 -4.22
C ARG A 222 -0.11 12.76 -5.36
N GLY A 223 -0.58 12.32 -6.53
CA GLY A 223 -0.77 13.20 -7.69
C GLY A 223 -1.71 14.37 -7.41
N MET A 224 -2.84 14.10 -6.76
CA MET A 224 -3.81 15.13 -6.36
C MET A 224 -3.22 16.12 -5.35
N LEU A 225 -2.56 15.62 -4.30
CA LEU A 225 -1.93 16.45 -3.27
C LEU A 225 -0.83 17.36 -3.87
N LEU A 226 -0.01 16.86 -4.79
CA LEU A 226 1.01 17.67 -5.46
C LEU A 226 0.40 18.77 -6.34
N ARG A 227 -0.71 18.49 -7.02
CA ARG A 227 -1.42 19.50 -7.81
C ARG A 227 -2.02 20.58 -6.93
N LEU A 228 -2.59 20.20 -5.78
CA LEU A 228 -3.12 21.14 -4.80
C LEU A 228 -2.00 22.00 -4.18
N ALA A 229 -0.86 21.40 -3.83
CA ALA A 229 0.27 22.09 -3.25
C ALA A 229 0.90 23.13 -4.20
N ARG A 230 1.05 22.76 -5.49
CA ARG A 230 1.66 23.62 -6.52
C ARG A 230 0.73 24.68 -7.08
N GLN A 231 -0.58 24.57 -6.84
CA GLN A 231 -1.62 25.40 -7.49
C GLN A 231 -1.40 25.48 -9.01
N ASP A 232 -1.24 24.31 -9.63
CA ASP A 232 -0.69 24.21 -10.98
C ASP A 232 -1.54 25.00 -12.02
N PRO A 233 -0.95 25.99 -12.71
CA PRO A 233 -1.68 26.81 -13.67
C PRO A 233 -2.12 26.03 -14.92
N GLN A 234 -1.58 24.82 -15.15
CA GLN A 234 -1.96 23.96 -16.26
C GLN A 234 -3.36 23.34 -16.12
N LEU A 235 -3.96 23.37 -14.93
CA LEU A 235 -5.32 22.87 -14.73
C LEU A 235 -6.33 23.86 -15.32
N HIS A 236 -7.09 23.43 -16.33
CA HIS A 236 -8.07 24.25 -17.05
C HIS A 236 -7.50 25.60 -17.53
N PRO A 237 -6.56 25.61 -18.50
CA PRO A 237 -5.92 26.84 -18.98
C PRO A 237 -6.93 27.87 -19.47
N ASP A 238 -8.03 27.41 -20.05
CA ASP A 238 -9.07 28.28 -20.64
C ASP A 238 -10.03 28.87 -19.58
N ASN A 239 -10.09 28.29 -18.36
CA ASN A 239 -11.13 28.62 -17.37
C ASN A 239 -10.55 28.83 -15.96
N PRO A 240 -9.99 30.01 -15.66
CA PRO A 240 -9.40 30.31 -14.35
C PRO A 240 -10.42 30.31 -13.19
N GLN A 241 -11.68 30.67 -13.47
CA GLN A 241 -12.76 30.65 -12.47
C GLN A 241 -13.06 29.24 -11.96
N LYS A 242 -13.13 28.27 -12.89
CA LYS A 242 -13.36 26.86 -12.55
C LYS A 242 -12.19 26.31 -11.70
N ARG A 243 -10.96 26.68 -12.05
CA ARG A 243 -9.76 26.31 -11.27
C ARG A 243 -9.83 26.83 -9.84
N ALA A 244 -10.17 28.11 -9.65
CA ALA A 244 -10.32 28.69 -8.32
C ALA A 244 -11.42 27.97 -7.51
N ALA A 245 -12.57 27.70 -8.11
CA ALA A 245 -13.66 26.97 -7.47
C ALA A 245 -13.26 25.53 -7.04
N ILE A 246 -12.49 24.82 -7.88
CA ILE A 246 -11.95 23.49 -7.54
C ILE A 246 -10.98 23.61 -6.36
N PHE A 247 -10.07 24.58 -6.38
CA PHE A 247 -9.13 24.78 -5.28
C PHE A 247 -9.85 25.09 -3.96
N ASP A 248 -10.85 25.98 -3.99
CA ASP A 248 -11.66 26.33 -2.83
C ASP A 248 -12.42 25.13 -2.25
N LYS A 249 -12.86 24.20 -3.10
CA LYS A 249 -13.53 22.95 -2.72
C LYS A 249 -12.62 21.98 -1.96
N TYR A 250 -11.33 21.90 -2.33
CA TYR A 250 -10.37 20.93 -1.76
C TYR A 250 -9.34 21.55 -0.80
N LYS A 251 -9.52 22.82 -0.41
CA LYS A 251 -8.58 23.57 0.44
C LYS A 251 -8.22 22.90 1.77
N GLU A 252 -9.09 22.05 2.31
CA GLU A 252 -8.88 21.32 3.57
C GLU A 252 -7.73 20.30 3.47
N PHE A 253 -7.46 19.78 2.26
CA PHE A 253 -6.48 18.71 2.03
C PHE A 253 -5.13 19.21 1.53
N VAL A 254 -4.85 20.52 1.63
CA VAL A 254 -3.59 21.10 1.17
C VAL A 254 -2.48 20.73 2.15
N ILE A 255 -1.49 20.00 1.64
CA ILE A 255 -0.28 19.57 2.35
C ILE A 255 0.92 20.22 1.66
N PRO A 256 1.99 20.61 2.40
CA PRO A 256 3.21 21.12 1.77
C PRO A 256 3.77 20.16 0.73
N GLU A 257 4.31 20.68 -0.37
CA GLU A 257 4.88 19.87 -1.46
C GLU A 257 5.93 18.86 -0.95
N ALA A 258 6.79 19.32 -0.04
CA ALA A 258 7.84 18.51 0.57
C ALA A 258 7.33 17.28 1.34
N GLU A 259 6.09 17.30 1.83
CA GLU A 259 5.45 16.15 2.48
C GLU A 259 4.61 15.34 1.48
N ALA A 260 3.88 16.04 0.61
CA ALA A 260 3.01 15.44 -0.39
C ALA A 260 3.76 14.49 -1.33
N GLU A 261 5.00 14.79 -1.71
CA GLU A 261 5.79 13.92 -2.58
C GLU A 261 6.14 12.55 -1.98
N TRP A 262 6.10 12.41 -0.64
CA TRP A 262 6.43 11.16 0.05
C TRP A 262 5.20 10.33 0.40
N VAL A 263 4.00 10.87 0.22
CA VAL A 263 2.75 10.15 0.46
C VAL A 263 2.62 8.97 -0.51
N GLY A 264 2.31 7.79 0.04
CA GLY A 264 2.00 6.61 -0.76
C GLY A 264 3.19 5.91 -1.42
N LEU A 265 4.42 6.38 -1.20
CA LEU A 265 5.61 5.67 -1.64
C LEU A 265 5.79 4.38 -0.83
N THR A 266 6.19 3.31 -1.51
CA THR A 266 6.67 2.11 -0.84
C THR A 266 8.08 2.36 -0.27
N LEU A 267 8.51 1.53 0.70
CA LEU A 267 9.85 1.65 1.28
C LEU A 267 10.95 1.59 0.20
N ASP A 268 10.81 0.70 -0.77
CA ASP A 268 11.79 0.53 -1.85
C ASP A 268 11.85 1.78 -2.75
N GLU A 269 10.69 2.36 -3.10
CA GLU A 269 10.61 3.60 -3.89
C GLU A 269 11.14 4.81 -3.12
N ALA A 270 10.87 4.89 -1.82
CA ALA A 270 11.37 5.96 -0.96
C ALA A 270 12.90 5.91 -0.84
N VAL A 271 13.47 4.71 -0.71
CA VAL A 271 14.93 4.51 -0.70
C VAL A 271 15.54 4.90 -2.05
N GLU A 272 14.93 4.50 -3.16
CA GLU A 272 15.41 4.86 -4.49
C GLU A 272 15.31 6.37 -4.73
N LYS A 273 14.20 7.00 -4.33
CA LYS A 273 14.06 8.46 -4.38
C LYS A 273 15.16 9.15 -3.59
N GLN A 274 15.44 8.70 -2.37
CA GLN A 274 16.50 9.24 -1.53
C GLN A 274 17.89 9.04 -2.17
N ARG A 275 18.13 7.87 -2.77
CA ARG A 275 19.36 7.58 -3.50
C ARG A 275 19.60 8.58 -4.63
N LEU A 276 18.57 8.86 -5.44
CA LEU A 276 18.64 9.82 -6.55
C LEU A 276 18.83 11.26 -6.07
N LEU A 277 18.30 11.64 -4.90
CA LEU A 277 18.52 12.97 -4.32
C LEU A 277 19.96 13.17 -3.80
N GLU A 278 20.57 12.10 -3.29
CA GLU A 278 21.94 12.09 -2.79
C GLU A 278 22.98 11.84 -3.89
N GLU A 279 22.56 11.33 -5.05
CA GLU A 279 23.40 11.09 -6.22
C GLU A 279 24.01 12.41 -6.69
N LYS A 280 25.26 12.63 -6.28
CA LYS A 280 26.10 13.75 -6.65
C LYS A 280 27.43 13.18 -7.11
N ASP A 281 27.95 13.70 -8.20
CA ASP A 281 29.27 13.29 -8.68
C ASP A 281 30.32 13.56 -7.61
N PRO A 282 31.27 12.62 -7.39
CA PRO A 282 32.31 12.82 -6.40
C PRO A 282 33.13 14.03 -6.81
N ILE A 283 33.19 15.04 -5.93
CA ILE A 283 33.96 16.25 -6.16
C ILE A 283 35.44 15.85 -6.29
N PRO A 284 36.09 16.08 -7.45
CA PRO A 284 37.47 15.66 -7.65
C PRO A 284 38.38 16.41 -6.68
N LEU A 285 39.28 15.68 -6.02
CA LEU A 285 40.15 16.23 -4.96
C LEU A 285 41.01 17.42 -5.44
N CYS A 286 41.35 17.46 -6.73
CA CYS A 286 42.09 18.57 -7.36
C CYS A 286 41.39 19.94 -7.20
N SER A 287 40.05 19.95 -7.15
CA SER A 287 39.27 21.18 -6.95
C SER A 287 39.25 21.68 -5.50
N ARG A 288 39.68 20.86 -4.52
CA ARG A 288 39.75 21.22 -3.10
C ARG A 288 41.11 21.80 -2.66
N SER A 289 42.15 21.71 -3.50
CA SER A 289 43.52 22.09 -3.16
C SER A 289 43.95 23.50 -3.60
N THR A 290 43.06 24.30 -4.18
CA THR A 290 43.29 25.74 -4.37
C THR A 290 42.88 26.48 -3.10
N TRP A 291 43.69 27.44 -2.64
CA TRP A 291 43.60 28.17 -1.35
C TRP A 291 44.29 27.52 -0.14
N ARG A 292 45.60 27.30 -0.28
CA ARG A 292 46.52 27.45 0.86
C ARG A 292 47.79 28.14 0.34
N SER A 293 47.76 29.47 0.33
CA SER A 293 48.89 30.36 0.06
C SER A 293 49.29 31.05 1.36
#